data_AF-A0A2E0VG07-F1
#
_entry.id   AF-A0A2E0VG07-F1
#
_cell.length_a   1.000
_cell.length_b   1.000
_cell.length_c   1.000
_cell.angle_alpha   90.00
_cell.angle_beta   90.00
_cell.angle_gamma   90.00
#
_symmetry.space_group_name_H-M   'P 1'
#
loop_
_entity.id
_entity.type
_entity.pdbx_description
1 polymer ?
#
loop_
_entity_poly.entity_id
_entity_poly.type
_entity_poly.pdbx_seq_one_letter_code
_entity_poly.pdbx_strand_id
1 'polypeptide(L)'
;MANDDAFAVGEPVYVWDWIEVKPGEQAAVDDLFASVYQPLAAERGLVLLERQWCPPLIRSGQCNHLLLKWQYANLGALWGARGVEETDLRLQTFWRQDIAPRIVSRERHLSRPDLNTDLPPRGPAVESRAPAAGLRRVVFLKPEQSLTVAAQGPWVQGIEGMNGRPGIRASAGGVNEGGYTGRPGELTWDIVADSADLPIAELEPALPGKVTVEEVVTIGECLGWGYESKPMPEGIKRTILLKVKDSASSSEIEKMEQILIEWAQQLPEMVSWSLSRVASSTGAVDWSHCYEQEFTHASAVTEGYLNHPFHWAVADRYFHPEAHEQTADVFFHSIRPAFRAMLGPFCRGEFDQ
;
A
#
# COMPACT_ATOMS: atom_id res chain seq x y z
N MET A 1 21.83 -0.25 27.36
CA MET A 1 21.07 0.83 26.70
C MET A 1 20.26 0.13 25.64
N ALA A 2 18.93 0.10 25.80
CA ALA A 2 18.07 -0.47 24.75
C ALA A 2 18.34 0.34 23.48
N ASN A 3 18.49 -0.34 22.35
CA ASN A 3 18.62 0.33 21.06
C ASN A 3 17.27 1.02 20.80
N ASP A 4 17.21 2.35 20.91
CA ASP A 4 15.98 3.14 20.72
C ASP A 4 15.47 3.09 19.26
N ASP A 5 16.24 2.49 18.35
CA ASP A 5 15.91 2.32 16.94
C ASP A 5 15.73 0.83 16.59
N ALA A 6 14.55 0.29 16.92
CA ALA A 6 14.19 -1.11 16.66
C ALA A 6 14.23 -1.50 15.16
N PHE A 7 14.21 -0.50 14.27
CA PHE A 7 14.23 -0.69 12.83
C PHE A 7 15.55 -0.26 12.20
N ALA A 8 16.54 0.16 12.99
CA ALA A 8 17.83 0.65 12.52
C ALA A 8 17.70 1.67 11.37
N VAL A 9 16.77 2.63 11.45
CA VAL A 9 16.46 3.60 10.40
C VAL A 9 17.69 4.35 9.87
N GLY A 10 18.69 4.57 10.73
CA GLY A 10 19.95 5.22 10.39
C GLY A 10 20.95 4.35 9.61
N GLU A 11 20.76 3.04 9.57
CA GLU A 11 21.66 2.11 8.88
C GLU A 11 21.42 2.10 7.36
N PRO A 12 22.50 1.89 6.56
CA PRO A 12 22.39 1.74 5.12
C PRO A 12 21.40 0.65 4.71
N VAL A 13 20.78 0.85 3.55
CA VAL A 13 19.96 -0.18 2.89
C VAL A 13 20.66 -0.58 1.61
N TYR A 14 20.91 -1.87 1.44
CA TYR A 14 21.53 -2.41 0.24
C TYR A 14 20.47 -2.88 -0.74
N VAL A 15 20.69 -2.64 -2.03
CA VAL A 15 19.85 -3.16 -3.12
C VAL A 15 20.70 -4.08 -3.97
N TRP A 16 20.20 -5.29 -4.20
CA TRP A 16 20.82 -6.29 -5.05
C TRP A 16 19.99 -6.42 -6.31
N ASP A 17 20.59 -6.20 -7.48
CA ASP A 17 19.99 -6.58 -8.76
C ASP A 17 20.76 -7.78 -9.33
N TRP A 18 20.03 -8.84 -9.64
CA TRP A 18 20.53 -9.99 -10.39
C TRP A 18 19.83 -10.03 -11.74
N ILE A 19 20.60 -9.80 -12.81
CA ILE A 19 20.06 -9.65 -14.16
C ILE A 19 20.64 -10.74 -15.05
N GLU A 20 19.79 -11.58 -15.64
CA GLU A 20 20.20 -12.53 -16.67
C GLU A 20 20.13 -11.86 -18.04
N VAL A 21 21.30 -11.62 -18.64
CA VAL A 21 21.46 -10.88 -19.89
C VAL A 21 21.51 -11.85 -21.08
N LYS A 22 20.77 -11.54 -22.15
CA LYS A 22 20.72 -12.35 -23.36
C LYS A 22 22.11 -12.46 -24.02
N PRO A 23 22.39 -13.55 -24.74
CA PRO A 23 23.65 -13.70 -25.47
C PRO A 23 23.87 -12.53 -26.46
N GLY A 24 25.04 -11.88 -26.40
CA GLY A 24 25.41 -10.78 -27.30
C GLY A 24 25.00 -9.39 -26.84
N GLU A 25 24.22 -9.28 -25.76
CA GLU A 25 23.70 -8.01 -25.25
C GLU A 25 24.57 -7.40 -24.13
N GLN A 26 25.63 -8.08 -23.70
CA GLN A 26 26.43 -7.72 -22.52
C GLN A 26 26.97 -6.29 -22.62
N ALA A 27 27.62 -5.94 -23.72
CA ALA A 27 28.20 -4.60 -23.91
C ALA A 27 27.12 -3.50 -23.94
N ALA A 28 26.00 -3.76 -24.62
CA ALA A 28 24.90 -2.79 -24.70
C ALA A 28 24.23 -2.55 -23.34
N VAL A 29 23.99 -3.63 -22.57
CA VAL A 29 23.54 -3.52 -21.18
C VAL A 29 24.59 -2.80 -20.35
N ASP A 30 25.87 -3.07 -20.57
CA ASP A 30 26.94 -2.43 -19.81
C ASP A 30 26.94 -0.90 -19.97
N ASP A 31 26.90 -0.46 -21.22
CA ASP A 31 26.83 0.94 -21.64
C ASP A 31 25.56 1.62 -21.12
N LEU A 32 24.40 0.97 -21.22
CA LEU A 32 23.13 1.52 -20.73
C LEU A 32 23.15 1.75 -19.21
N PHE A 33 23.70 0.80 -18.43
CA PHE A 33 23.84 1.00 -16.99
C PHE A 33 24.80 2.13 -16.66
N ALA A 34 25.94 2.21 -17.33
CA ALA A 34 26.95 3.24 -17.06
C ALA A 34 26.51 4.64 -17.49
N SER A 35 25.88 4.77 -18.65
CA SER A 35 25.54 6.06 -19.26
C SER A 35 24.15 6.58 -18.90
N VAL A 36 23.22 5.71 -18.52
CA VAL A 36 21.82 6.10 -18.22
C VAL A 36 21.47 5.81 -16.77
N TYR A 37 21.50 4.53 -16.37
CA TYR A 37 20.93 4.14 -15.07
C TYR A 37 21.72 4.65 -13.88
N GLN A 38 23.06 4.54 -13.90
CA GLN A 38 23.90 4.96 -12.78
C GLN A 38 23.79 6.47 -12.51
N PRO A 39 23.78 7.37 -13.53
CA PRO A 39 23.44 8.78 -13.33
C PRO A 39 22.05 8.98 -12.70
N LEU A 40 21.01 8.32 -13.22
CA LEU A 40 19.64 8.42 -12.68
C LEU A 40 19.53 7.87 -11.25
N ALA A 41 20.29 6.83 -10.91
CA ALA A 41 20.42 6.29 -9.57
C ALA A 41 21.10 7.31 -8.62
N ALA A 42 22.16 7.97 -9.08
CA ALA A 42 22.86 8.98 -8.28
C ALA A 42 21.98 10.20 -7.96
N GLU A 43 21.14 10.66 -8.90
CA GLU A 43 20.19 11.78 -8.69
C GLU A 43 19.27 11.56 -7.47
N ARG A 44 18.96 10.29 -7.15
CA ARG A 44 18.11 9.86 -6.03
C ARG A 44 18.89 9.27 -4.86
N GLY A 45 20.22 9.41 -4.85
CA GLY A 45 21.08 8.97 -3.75
C GLY A 45 21.33 7.46 -3.69
N LEU A 46 21.06 6.72 -4.78
CA LEU A 46 21.39 5.30 -4.91
C LEU A 46 22.81 5.13 -5.49
N VAL A 47 23.74 4.67 -4.66
CA VAL A 47 25.17 4.57 -5.03
C VAL A 47 25.54 3.15 -5.42
N LEU A 48 26.22 2.97 -6.55
CA LEU A 48 26.77 1.68 -6.97
C LEU A 48 28.00 1.33 -6.13
N LEU A 49 27.99 0.15 -5.48
CA LEU A 49 29.11 -0.37 -4.71
C LEU A 49 29.89 -1.43 -5.48
N GLU A 50 29.18 -2.38 -6.08
CA GLU A 50 29.78 -3.54 -6.74
C GLU A 50 29.06 -3.85 -8.04
N ARG A 51 29.84 -4.27 -9.03
CA ARG A 51 29.37 -4.72 -10.34
C ARG A 51 30.18 -5.91 -10.79
N GLN A 52 29.52 -7.03 -11.05
CA GLN A 52 30.20 -8.29 -11.37
C GLN A 52 29.48 -9.02 -12.50
N TRP A 53 30.25 -9.55 -13.44
CA TRP A 53 29.77 -10.45 -14.49
C TRP A 53 30.03 -11.91 -14.10
N CYS A 54 29.01 -12.75 -14.22
CA CYS A 54 29.07 -14.17 -13.88
C CYS A 54 28.59 -15.04 -15.06
N PRO A 55 29.45 -15.91 -15.63
CA PRO A 55 30.90 -15.96 -15.43
C PRO A 55 31.60 -14.69 -15.97
N PRO A 56 32.86 -14.42 -15.56
CA PRO A 56 33.62 -13.24 -16.01
C PRO A 56 34.19 -13.43 -17.43
N LEU A 57 33.41 -13.99 -18.34
CA LEU A 57 33.73 -14.16 -19.75
C LEU A 57 32.44 -14.27 -20.57
N ILE A 58 32.47 -13.80 -21.82
CA ILE A 58 31.36 -13.95 -22.75
C ILE A 58 31.34 -15.38 -23.27
N ARG A 59 30.19 -16.04 -23.12
CA ARG A 59 29.96 -17.38 -23.65
C ARG A 59 29.07 -17.27 -24.90
N SER A 60 29.61 -17.63 -26.06
CA SER A 60 28.87 -17.53 -27.33
C SER A 60 27.54 -18.28 -27.25
N GLY A 61 26.43 -17.58 -27.52
CA GLY A 61 25.08 -18.15 -27.50
C GLY A 61 24.56 -18.52 -26.12
N GLN A 62 25.18 -18.06 -25.03
CA GLN A 62 24.73 -18.32 -23.65
C GLN A 62 24.50 -17.01 -22.90
N CYS A 63 23.60 -17.03 -21.92
CA CYS A 63 23.37 -15.89 -21.05
C CYS A 63 24.57 -15.64 -20.13
N ASN A 64 24.70 -14.39 -19.68
CA ASN A 64 25.56 -14.00 -18.58
C ASN A 64 24.71 -13.36 -17.49
N HIS A 65 25.12 -13.49 -16.24
CA HIS A 65 24.50 -12.75 -15.15
C HIS A 65 25.30 -11.48 -14.85
N LEU A 66 24.59 -10.37 -14.71
CA LEU A 66 25.10 -9.11 -14.17
C LEU A 66 24.57 -8.99 -12.73
N LEU A 67 25.50 -8.96 -11.78
CA LEU A 67 25.22 -8.74 -10.36
C LEU A 67 25.61 -7.31 -10.01
N LEU A 68 24.67 -6.58 -9.42
CA LEU A 68 24.86 -5.19 -8.99
C LEU A 68 24.47 -5.08 -7.52
N LYS A 69 25.33 -4.40 -6.77
CA LYS A 69 25.06 -4.02 -5.38
C LYS A 69 25.04 -2.51 -5.28
N TRP A 70 23.94 -1.99 -4.81
CA TRP A 70 23.72 -0.57 -4.58
C TRP A 70 23.50 -0.28 -3.10
N GLN A 71 23.58 0.99 -2.74
CA GLN A 71 23.38 1.46 -1.38
C GLN A 71 22.59 2.76 -1.35
N TYR A 72 21.55 2.79 -0.52
CA TYR A 72 21.01 4.01 0.06
C TYR A 72 21.68 4.30 1.39
N ALA A 73 21.94 5.57 1.69
CA ALA A 73 22.63 5.98 2.91
C ALA A 73 21.90 5.53 4.19
N ASN A 74 20.57 5.54 4.16
CA ASN A 74 19.69 5.13 5.25
C ASN A 74 18.27 4.92 4.71
N LEU A 75 17.34 4.54 5.59
CA LEU A 75 15.96 4.26 5.19
C LEU A 75 15.18 5.51 4.74
N GLY A 76 15.50 6.68 5.31
CA GLY A 76 14.95 7.96 4.87
C GLY A 76 15.34 8.31 3.42
N ALA A 77 16.58 8.00 3.02
CA ALA A 77 17.03 8.18 1.64
C ALA A 77 16.28 7.25 0.67
N LEU A 78 16.04 6.00 1.06
CA LEU A 78 15.22 5.07 0.29
C LEU A 78 13.79 5.62 0.07
N TRP A 79 13.13 6.07 1.14
CA TRP A 79 11.77 6.60 1.01
C TRP A 79 11.70 7.92 0.23
N GLY A 80 12.74 8.76 0.35
CA GLY A 80 12.89 9.97 -0.47
C GLY A 80 13.01 9.64 -1.96
N ALA A 81 13.77 8.59 -2.31
CA ALA A 81 13.88 8.11 -3.68
C ALA A 81 12.57 7.50 -4.20
N ARG A 82 11.90 6.69 -3.37
CA ARG A 82 10.70 5.92 -3.73
C ARG A 82 9.60 6.76 -4.38
N GLY A 83 9.33 7.95 -3.85
CA GLY A 83 8.29 8.85 -4.39
C GLY A 83 8.65 9.44 -5.77
N VAL A 84 9.95 9.67 -6.03
CA VAL A 84 10.43 10.14 -7.34
C VAL A 84 10.28 9.03 -8.39
N GLU A 85 10.61 7.80 -8.02
CA GLU A 85 10.66 6.65 -8.92
C GLU A 85 9.30 6.27 -9.50
N GLU A 86 8.22 6.48 -8.75
CA GLU A 86 6.84 6.22 -9.20
C GLU A 86 6.45 7.04 -10.43
N THR A 87 7.02 8.24 -10.55
CA THR A 87 6.63 9.22 -11.57
C THR A 87 7.73 9.52 -12.60
N ASP A 88 8.95 8.99 -12.41
CA ASP A 88 10.06 9.22 -13.33
C ASP A 88 9.93 8.38 -14.62
N LEU A 89 9.45 9.03 -15.69
CA LEU A 89 9.32 8.42 -17.01
C LEU A 89 10.66 7.96 -17.61
N ARG A 90 11.80 8.53 -17.19
CA ARG A 90 13.13 8.12 -17.67
C ARG A 90 13.47 6.73 -17.12
N LEU A 91 13.16 6.47 -15.84
CA LEU A 91 13.34 5.15 -15.23
C LEU A 91 12.40 4.11 -15.84
N GLN A 92 11.14 4.48 -16.06
CA GLN A 92 10.19 3.59 -16.73
C GLN A 92 10.65 3.24 -18.16
N THR A 93 11.15 4.22 -18.91
CA THR A 93 11.71 4.03 -20.25
C THR A 93 12.92 3.11 -20.21
N PHE A 94 13.88 3.37 -19.32
CA PHE A 94 15.09 2.56 -19.16
C PHE A 94 14.75 1.08 -18.93
N TRP A 95 13.88 0.78 -17.96
CA TRP A 95 13.57 -0.61 -17.65
C TRP A 95 12.70 -1.28 -18.71
N ARG A 96 11.65 -0.61 -19.19
CA ARG A 96 10.65 -1.22 -20.08
C ARG A 96 11.07 -1.25 -21.55
N GLN A 97 11.81 -0.24 -22.01
CA GLN A 97 12.17 -0.09 -23.43
C GLN A 97 13.63 -0.45 -23.69
N ASP A 98 14.57 -0.01 -22.83
CA ASP A 98 15.99 -0.20 -23.12
C ASP A 98 16.52 -1.55 -22.61
N ILE A 99 16.13 -1.95 -21.41
CA ILE A 99 16.63 -3.16 -20.75
C ILE A 99 15.78 -4.39 -21.04
N ALA A 100 14.45 -4.33 -20.95
CA ALA A 100 13.58 -5.50 -21.10
C ALA A 100 13.84 -6.32 -22.40
N PRO A 101 14.11 -5.69 -23.57
CA PRO A 101 14.43 -6.45 -24.78
C PRO A 101 15.77 -7.22 -24.71
N ARG A 102 16.66 -6.89 -23.78
CA ARG A 102 18.05 -7.37 -23.71
C ARG A 102 18.29 -8.40 -22.60
N ILE A 103 17.30 -8.62 -21.73
CA ILE A 103 17.42 -9.52 -20.58
C ILE A 103 16.41 -10.67 -20.65
N VAL A 104 16.74 -11.80 -20.03
CA VAL A 104 15.84 -12.94 -19.84
C VAL A 104 15.02 -12.74 -18.57
N SER A 105 15.69 -12.35 -17.48
CA SER A 105 15.09 -12.18 -16.17
C SER A 105 15.84 -11.11 -15.37
N ARG A 106 15.17 -10.59 -14.34
CA ARG A 106 15.76 -9.71 -13.35
C ARG A 106 15.11 -9.98 -12.00
N GLU A 107 15.93 -10.02 -10.97
CA GLU A 107 15.53 -10.07 -9.58
C GLU A 107 16.10 -8.86 -8.85
N ARG A 108 15.31 -8.30 -7.92
CA ARG A 108 15.72 -7.19 -7.05
C ARG A 108 15.37 -7.51 -5.62
N HIS A 109 16.35 -7.41 -4.73
CA HIS A 109 16.18 -7.63 -3.30
C HIS A 109 16.81 -6.50 -2.50
N LEU A 110 16.18 -6.15 -1.38
CA LEU A 110 16.74 -5.19 -0.43
C LEU A 110 17.22 -5.93 0.80
N SER A 111 18.31 -5.48 1.39
CA SER A 111 18.91 -6.16 2.54
C SER A 111 19.65 -5.22 3.48
N ARG A 112 19.96 -5.76 4.65
CA ARG A 112 20.99 -5.30 5.57
C ARG A 112 21.94 -6.44 5.93
N PRO A 113 23.13 -6.16 6.49
CA PRO A 113 24.10 -7.21 6.80
C PRO A 113 23.60 -8.16 7.89
N ASP A 114 22.93 -7.61 8.91
CA ASP A 114 22.45 -8.35 10.07
C ASP A 114 20.97 -8.70 9.94
N LEU A 115 20.61 -9.89 10.42
CA LEU A 115 19.22 -10.30 10.56
C LEU A 115 18.59 -9.56 11.73
N ASN A 116 17.43 -8.93 11.50
CA ASN A 116 16.67 -8.36 12.60
C ASN A 116 15.88 -9.47 13.32
N THR A 117 16.35 -9.85 14.52
CA THR A 117 15.71 -10.88 15.35
C THR A 117 14.77 -10.30 16.41
N ASP A 118 14.91 -9.01 16.69
CA ASP A 118 14.28 -8.36 17.84
C ASP A 118 13.17 -7.41 17.37
N LEU A 119 12.35 -7.88 16.44
CA LEU A 119 11.19 -7.14 15.95
C LEU A 119 10.07 -7.11 17.00
N PRO A 120 9.29 -6.01 17.05
CA PRO A 120 8.16 -5.89 17.95
C PRO A 120 7.14 -7.03 17.76
N PRO A 121 6.30 -7.29 18.78
CA PRO A 121 5.33 -8.39 18.75
C PRO A 121 4.36 -8.26 17.57
N ARG A 122 3.80 -9.41 17.18
CA ARG A 122 2.90 -9.51 16.02
C ARG A 122 1.60 -8.71 16.22
N GLY A 123 1.09 -8.21 15.10
CA GLY A 123 -0.25 -7.64 15.00
C GLY A 123 -1.37 -8.69 15.17
N PRO A 124 -2.63 -8.30 14.93
CA PRO A 124 -3.78 -9.18 15.13
C PRO A 124 -3.65 -10.46 14.30
N ALA A 125 -4.05 -11.59 14.88
CA ALA A 125 -4.04 -12.88 14.20
C ALA A 125 -4.96 -12.86 12.96
N VAL A 126 -4.61 -13.67 11.95
CA VAL A 126 -5.42 -13.80 10.74
C VAL A 126 -6.62 -14.67 11.02
N GLU A 127 -7.80 -14.14 10.67
CA GLU A 127 -9.03 -14.89 10.57
C GLU A 127 -9.37 -15.09 9.08
N SER A 128 -9.68 -16.33 8.71
CA SER A 128 -9.78 -16.75 7.31
C SER A 128 -11.14 -16.51 6.66
N ARG A 129 -12.18 -16.21 7.44
CA ARG A 129 -13.51 -15.91 6.89
C ARG A 129 -14.31 -14.99 7.79
N ALA A 130 -14.49 -13.74 7.35
CA ALA A 130 -15.46 -12.85 7.95
C ALA A 130 -16.87 -13.46 7.73
N PRO A 131 -17.72 -13.61 8.75
CA PRO A 131 -19.14 -13.82 8.51
C PRO A 131 -19.65 -12.68 7.61
N ALA A 132 -20.41 -13.00 6.56
CA ALA A 132 -20.93 -12.00 5.62
C ALA A 132 -21.93 -11.08 6.34
N ALA A 133 -21.41 -10.05 6.99
CA ALA A 133 -22.10 -9.14 7.88
C ALA A 133 -23.00 -8.13 7.16
N GLY A 134 -23.04 -8.17 5.83
CA GLY A 134 -23.72 -7.21 4.96
C GLY A 134 -22.83 -6.82 3.79
N LEU A 135 -23.35 -6.02 2.87
CA LEU A 135 -22.56 -5.46 1.78
C LEU A 135 -21.79 -4.25 2.28
N ARG A 136 -20.46 -4.31 2.19
CA ARG A 136 -19.58 -3.22 2.61
C ARG A 136 -19.30 -2.27 1.44
N ARG A 137 -19.31 -0.97 1.70
CA ARG A 137 -18.98 0.08 0.74
C ARG A 137 -18.07 1.13 1.37
N VAL A 138 -17.12 1.62 0.58
CA VAL A 138 -16.33 2.83 0.87
C VAL A 138 -16.78 3.90 -0.12
N VAL A 139 -17.29 5.00 0.40
CA VAL A 139 -17.80 6.13 -0.37
C VAL A 139 -16.89 7.33 -0.17
N PHE A 140 -16.43 7.93 -1.25
CA PHE A 140 -15.66 9.18 -1.22
C PHE A 140 -16.57 10.35 -1.57
N LEU A 141 -16.64 11.30 -0.64
CA LEU A 141 -17.50 12.47 -0.75
C LEU A 141 -16.66 13.74 -0.81
N LYS A 142 -16.95 14.59 -1.79
CA LYS A 142 -16.37 15.92 -1.90
C LYS A 142 -17.39 16.98 -1.51
N PRO A 143 -17.21 17.69 -0.39
CA PRO A 143 -18.05 18.84 -0.05
C PRO A 143 -17.92 19.93 -1.12
N GLU A 144 -19.01 20.61 -1.46
CA GLU A 144 -18.96 21.75 -2.40
C GLU A 144 -18.08 22.89 -1.87
N GLN A 145 -17.96 23.01 -0.55
CA GLN A 145 -17.11 23.99 0.13
C GLN A 145 -16.14 23.28 1.05
N SER A 146 -14.86 23.69 1.04
CA SER A 146 -13.85 23.16 1.94
C SER A 146 -14.29 23.29 3.40
N LEU A 147 -14.15 22.20 4.16
CA LEU A 147 -14.59 22.14 5.54
C LEU A 147 -13.57 22.82 6.46
N THR A 148 -14.06 23.78 7.27
CA THR A 148 -13.30 24.29 8.41
C THR A 148 -13.23 23.23 9.51
N VAL A 149 -12.23 23.29 10.40
CA VAL A 149 -12.10 22.36 11.54
C VAL A 149 -13.39 22.28 12.36
N ALA A 150 -14.05 23.41 12.60
CA ALA A 150 -15.31 23.46 13.34
C ALA A 150 -16.48 22.78 12.61
N ALA A 151 -16.47 22.75 11.27
CA ALA A 151 -17.49 22.09 10.48
C ALA A 151 -17.32 20.57 10.44
N GLN A 152 -16.10 20.03 10.62
CA GLN A 152 -15.84 18.60 10.47
C GLN A 152 -16.68 17.73 11.42
N GLY A 153 -16.80 18.11 12.70
CA GLY A 153 -17.56 17.37 13.71
C GLY A 153 -19.02 17.09 13.30
N PRO A 154 -19.82 18.12 12.95
CA PRO A 154 -21.17 17.93 12.42
C PRO A 154 -21.26 16.99 11.22
N TRP A 155 -20.29 17.00 10.30
CA TRP A 155 -20.27 16.09 9.15
C TRP A 155 -20.06 14.64 9.56
N VAL A 156 -19.11 14.39 10.47
CA VAL A 156 -18.88 13.04 11.03
C VAL A 156 -20.13 12.55 11.75
N GLN A 157 -20.77 13.40 12.57
CA GLN A 157 -22.02 13.07 13.25
C GLN A 157 -23.17 12.77 12.27
N GLY A 158 -23.26 13.50 11.15
CA GLY A 158 -24.25 13.23 10.12
C GLY A 158 -24.06 11.86 9.45
N ILE A 159 -22.82 11.48 9.18
CA ILE A 159 -22.45 10.15 8.68
C ILE A 159 -22.79 9.07 9.71
N GLU A 160 -22.31 9.20 10.94
CA GLU A 160 -22.53 8.21 12.00
C GLU A 160 -24.01 8.11 12.40
N GLY A 161 -24.79 9.19 12.27
CA GLY A 161 -26.24 9.21 12.49
C GLY A 161 -27.06 8.43 11.46
N MET A 162 -26.43 7.79 10.47
CA MET A 162 -27.07 6.86 9.55
C MET A 162 -27.20 5.44 10.11
N ASN A 163 -26.50 5.14 11.21
CA ASN A 163 -26.62 3.87 11.92
C ASN A 163 -28.09 3.58 12.28
N GLY A 164 -28.55 2.36 12.00
CA GLY A 164 -29.92 1.92 12.29
C GLY A 164 -31.02 2.44 11.36
N ARG A 165 -30.68 3.25 10.33
CA ARG A 165 -31.65 3.59 9.28
C ARG A 165 -32.01 2.33 8.47
N PRO A 166 -33.22 2.25 7.88
CA PRO A 166 -33.62 1.10 7.07
C PRO A 166 -32.58 0.75 6.00
N GLY A 167 -32.10 -0.49 6.00
CA GLY A 167 -31.10 -0.97 5.05
C GLY A 167 -29.63 -0.69 5.42
N ILE A 168 -29.36 0.07 6.50
CA ILE A 168 -28.01 0.44 6.96
C ILE A 168 -27.75 -0.22 8.31
N ARG A 169 -26.84 -1.20 8.31
CA ARG A 169 -26.38 -1.90 9.52
C ARG A 169 -25.32 -1.11 10.27
N ALA A 170 -24.42 -0.48 9.53
CA ALA A 170 -23.42 0.39 10.10
C ALA A 170 -22.99 1.51 9.15
N SER A 171 -22.52 2.60 9.74
CA SER A 171 -22.09 3.82 9.10
C SER A 171 -21.05 4.51 9.96
N ALA A 172 -19.89 4.76 9.39
CA ALA A 172 -18.84 5.53 10.03
C ALA A 172 -17.98 6.23 8.98
N GLY A 173 -17.43 7.38 9.30
CA GLY A 173 -16.67 8.16 8.35
C GLY A 173 -15.88 9.26 9.01
N GLY A 174 -15.17 10.02 8.20
CA GLY A 174 -14.35 11.12 8.69
C GLY A 174 -13.76 11.92 7.55
N VAL A 175 -13.25 13.09 7.91
CA VAL A 175 -12.52 13.95 6.99
C VAL A 175 -11.11 13.39 6.83
N ASN A 176 -10.68 13.28 5.58
CA ASN A 176 -9.38 12.78 5.22
C ASN A 176 -8.29 13.82 5.55
N GLU A 177 -7.26 13.39 6.25
CA GLU A 177 -6.11 14.21 6.64
C GLU A 177 -4.82 13.39 6.76
N GLY A 178 -3.69 14.07 6.94
CA GLY A 178 -2.36 13.47 7.03
C GLY A 178 -1.57 13.47 5.71
N GLY A 179 -0.24 13.41 5.81
CA GLY A 179 0.69 13.67 4.69
C GLY A 179 0.67 12.68 3.52
N TYR A 180 -0.07 11.56 3.62
CA TYR A 180 -0.14 10.51 2.59
C TYR A 180 -1.54 10.29 2.02
N THR A 181 -2.53 11.10 2.42
CA THR A 181 -3.90 10.97 1.89
C THR A 181 -4.02 11.61 0.51
N GLY A 182 -4.64 10.93 -0.44
CA GLY A 182 -4.82 11.40 -1.82
C GLY A 182 -5.98 12.39 -2.00
N ARG A 183 -6.84 12.56 -0.99
CA ARG A 183 -8.00 13.46 -1.01
C ARG A 183 -8.12 14.28 0.29
N PRO A 184 -7.13 15.13 0.61
CA PRO A 184 -7.14 15.89 1.86
C PRO A 184 -8.34 16.84 1.93
N GLY A 185 -9.06 16.83 3.05
CA GLY A 185 -10.26 17.66 3.28
C GLY A 185 -11.56 17.11 2.69
N GLU A 186 -11.52 16.05 1.88
CA GLU A 186 -12.70 15.28 1.46
C GLU A 186 -13.08 14.26 2.54
N LEU A 187 -14.24 13.60 2.43
CA LEU A 187 -14.65 12.57 3.39
C LEU A 187 -14.54 11.17 2.81
N THR A 188 -14.15 10.23 3.68
CA THR A 188 -14.32 8.80 3.45
C THR A 188 -15.43 8.29 4.36
N TRP A 189 -16.42 7.62 3.77
CA TRP A 189 -17.59 7.09 4.44
C TRP A 189 -17.70 5.58 4.20
N ASP A 190 -17.54 4.80 5.27
CA ASP A 190 -17.72 3.36 5.28
C ASP A 190 -19.17 3.01 5.67
N ILE A 191 -19.81 2.19 4.86
CA ILE A 191 -21.19 1.73 5.05
C ILE A 191 -21.22 0.20 5.05
N VAL A 192 -22.01 -0.37 5.94
CA VAL A 192 -22.45 -1.77 5.86
C VAL A 192 -23.95 -1.79 5.67
N ALA A 193 -24.39 -2.33 4.53
CA ALA A 193 -25.79 -2.34 4.13
C ALA A 193 -26.37 -3.77 4.04
N ASP A 194 -27.69 -3.88 4.11
CA ASP A 194 -28.40 -5.15 3.92
C ASP A 194 -28.33 -5.66 2.48
N SER A 195 -28.28 -4.74 1.51
CA SER A 195 -28.34 -5.05 0.08
C SER A 195 -27.49 -4.11 -0.77
N ALA A 196 -27.26 -4.51 -2.03
CA ALA A 196 -26.58 -3.70 -3.03
C ALA A 196 -27.42 -2.52 -3.54
N ASP A 197 -28.72 -2.50 -3.28
CA ASP A 197 -29.60 -1.49 -3.88
C ASP A 197 -29.69 -0.21 -3.05
N LEU A 198 -28.91 -0.06 -1.97
CA LEU A 198 -28.88 1.17 -1.17
C LEU A 198 -28.42 2.36 -2.04
N PRO A 199 -29.30 3.32 -2.34
CA PRO A 199 -28.98 4.43 -3.22
C PRO A 199 -28.24 5.51 -2.43
N ILE A 200 -26.91 5.57 -2.55
CA ILE A 200 -26.06 6.52 -1.83
C ILE A 200 -26.51 7.98 -2.03
N ALA A 201 -26.93 8.32 -3.26
CA ALA A 201 -27.43 9.66 -3.60
C ALA A 201 -28.67 10.09 -2.78
N GLU A 202 -29.50 9.13 -2.32
CA GLU A 202 -30.66 9.44 -1.48
C GLU A 202 -30.29 9.69 -0.01
N LEU A 203 -29.07 9.32 0.39
CA LEU A 203 -28.57 9.56 1.75
C LEU A 203 -27.89 10.93 1.89
N GLU A 204 -27.39 11.50 0.78
CA GLU A 204 -26.74 12.82 0.76
C GLU A 204 -27.55 13.94 1.41
N PRO A 205 -28.89 14.06 1.21
CA PRO A 205 -29.68 15.14 1.81
C PRO A 205 -29.73 15.12 3.34
N ALA A 206 -29.34 14.01 3.98
CA ALA A 206 -29.25 13.91 5.42
C ALA A 206 -27.87 14.33 5.98
N LEU A 207 -26.92 14.69 5.13
CA LEU A 207 -25.65 15.28 5.53
C LEU A 207 -25.78 16.80 5.75
N PRO A 208 -24.90 17.44 6.54
CA PRO A 208 -25.04 18.87 6.90
C PRO A 208 -24.93 19.87 5.74
N GLY A 209 -24.52 19.43 4.55
CA GLY A 209 -24.37 20.28 3.39
C GLY A 209 -24.34 19.48 2.08
N LYS A 210 -24.18 20.20 0.97
CA LYS A 210 -24.09 19.58 -0.35
C LYS A 210 -22.75 18.88 -0.54
N VAL A 211 -22.81 17.69 -1.12
CA VAL A 211 -21.64 16.88 -1.50
C VAL A 211 -21.76 16.47 -2.96
N THR A 212 -20.62 16.12 -3.55
CA THR A 212 -20.56 15.26 -4.73
C THR A 212 -20.06 13.89 -4.28
N VAL A 213 -20.76 12.82 -4.65
CA VAL A 213 -20.21 11.46 -4.56
C VAL A 213 -19.21 11.29 -5.70
N GLU A 214 -17.93 11.36 -5.36
CA GLU A 214 -16.86 11.21 -6.35
C GLU A 214 -16.71 9.74 -6.75
N GLU A 215 -16.86 8.83 -5.80
CA GLU A 215 -16.63 7.41 -6.03
C GLU A 215 -17.28 6.53 -4.95
N VAL A 216 -17.87 5.42 -5.37
CA VAL A 216 -18.37 4.35 -4.51
C VAL A 216 -17.61 3.07 -4.85
N VAL A 217 -16.93 2.49 -3.86
CA VAL A 217 -16.24 1.21 -3.96
C VAL A 217 -17.03 0.17 -3.19
N THR A 218 -17.55 -0.84 -3.88
CA THR A 218 -18.23 -1.98 -3.27
C THR A 218 -17.21 -3.08 -2.99
N ILE A 219 -17.09 -3.46 -1.71
CA ILE A 219 -16.16 -4.48 -1.24
C ILE A 219 -16.76 -5.86 -1.50
N GLY A 220 -15.98 -6.73 -2.12
CA GLY A 220 -16.36 -8.09 -2.48
C GLY A 220 -15.84 -9.12 -1.47
N GLU A 221 -15.17 -10.15 -2.00
CA GLU A 221 -14.61 -11.25 -1.21
C GLU A 221 -13.54 -10.75 -0.24
N CYS A 222 -13.72 -11.02 1.06
CA CYS A 222 -12.70 -10.81 2.07
C CYS A 222 -11.73 -12.00 2.09
N LEU A 223 -10.47 -11.73 1.79
CA LEU A 223 -9.39 -12.73 1.68
C LEU A 223 -8.75 -13.02 3.04
N GLY A 224 -8.77 -12.03 3.93
CA GLY A 224 -8.24 -12.15 5.28
C GLY A 224 -8.52 -10.87 6.06
N TRP A 225 -8.67 -11.02 7.37
CA TRP A 225 -8.85 -9.91 8.29
C TRP A 225 -8.29 -10.25 9.66
N GLY A 226 -8.15 -9.24 10.51
CA GLY A 226 -7.72 -9.42 11.88
C GLY A 226 -8.21 -8.28 12.75
N TYR A 227 -8.43 -8.57 14.02
CA TYR A 227 -8.88 -7.59 15.00
C TYR A 227 -8.37 -7.93 16.39
N GLU A 228 -7.89 -6.90 17.08
CA GLU A 228 -7.58 -6.96 18.50
C GLU A 228 -8.26 -5.78 19.20
N SER A 229 -8.93 -6.03 20.33
CA SER A 229 -9.62 -4.97 21.05
C SER A 229 -8.61 -4.08 21.81
N LYS A 230 -8.11 -3.04 21.13
CA LYS A 230 -7.22 -2.02 21.72
C LYS A 230 -7.86 -0.63 21.72
N PRO A 231 -7.59 0.21 22.73
CA PRO A 231 -7.96 1.62 22.69
C PRO A 231 -7.26 2.35 21.54
N MET A 232 -7.98 3.27 20.88
CA MET A 232 -7.50 4.08 19.76
C MET A 232 -7.85 5.57 19.94
N PRO A 233 -7.55 6.21 21.09
CA PRO A 233 -7.99 7.59 21.36
C PRO A 233 -7.41 8.64 20.41
N GLU A 234 -6.31 8.32 19.72
CA GLU A 234 -5.67 9.14 18.69
C GLU A 234 -5.59 8.38 17.35
N GLY A 235 -6.42 7.35 17.21
CA GLY A 235 -6.31 6.38 16.14
C GLY A 235 -6.68 6.93 14.78
N ILE A 236 -6.24 6.20 13.76
CA ILE A 236 -6.54 6.50 12.37
C ILE A 236 -7.05 5.26 11.66
N LYS A 237 -7.91 5.47 10.67
CA LYS A 237 -8.26 4.48 9.66
C LYS A 237 -7.59 4.87 8.35
N ARG A 238 -6.90 3.91 7.75
CA ARG A 238 -6.30 3.97 6.43
C ARG A 238 -7.01 2.99 5.51
N THR A 239 -7.43 3.47 4.36
CA THR A 239 -7.96 2.64 3.27
C THR A 239 -7.04 2.79 2.07
N ILE A 240 -6.57 1.66 1.56
CA ILE A 240 -5.75 1.57 0.35
C ILE A 240 -6.58 0.90 -0.73
N LEU A 241 -6.76 1.56 -1.86
CA LEU A 241 -7.29 0.93 -3.06
C LEU A 241 -6.13 0.59 -3.98
N LEU A 242 -6.15 -0.61 -4.56
CA LEU A 242 -5.10 -1.12 -5.41
C LEU A 242 -5.69 -1.55 -6.75
N LYS A 243 -5.00 -1.24 -7.85
CA LYS A 243 -5.23 -1.86 -9.15
C LYS A 243 -4.01 -2.71 -9.47
N VAL A 244 -4.29 -3.98 -9.78
CA VAL A 244 -3.28 -4.89 -10.31
C VAL A 244 -3.06 -4.59 -11.79
N LYS A 245 -1.83 -4.76 -12.27
CA LYS A 245 -1.52 -4.64 -13.69
C LYS A 245 -2.42 -5.57 -14.49
N ASP A 246 -2.90 -5.11 -15.65
CA ASP A 246 -3.72 -5.95 -16.53
C ASP A 246 -2.96 -7.20 -17.02
N SER A 247 -1.61 -7.19 -16.94
CA SER A 247 -0.74 -8.31 -17.30
C SER A 247 -0.42 -9.26 -16.12
N ALA A 248 -0.89 -8.99 -14.90
CA ALA A 248 -0.57 -9.82 -13.74
C ALA A 248 -1.29 -11.17 -13.83
N SER A 249 -0.53 -12.26 -13.67
CA SER A 249 -1.08 -13.60 -13.58
C SER A 249 -1.78 -13.85 -12.25
N SER A 250 -2.72 -14.80 -12.21
CA SER A 250 -3.38 -15.21 -10.96
C SER A 250 -2.38 -15.60 -9.87
N SER A 251 -1.27 -16.25 -10.24
CA SER A 251 -0.22 -16.64 -9.28
C SER A 251 0.56 -15.46 -8.70
N GLU A 252 0.74 -14.37 -9.45
CA GLU A 252 1.36 -13.14 -8.94
C GLU A 252 0.39 -12.41 -8.00
N ILE A 253 -0.89 -12.37 -8.35
CA ILE A 253 -1.94 -11.78 -7.52
C ILE A 253 -2.06 -12.54 -6.18
N GLU A 254 -2.16 -13.87 -6.21
CA GLU A 254 -2.24 -14.70 -5.00
C GLU A 254 -1.01 -14.52 -4.08
N LYS A 255 0.18 -14.39 -4.65
CA LYS A 255 1.40 -14.08 -3.87
C LYS A 255 1.33 -12.71 -3.23
N MET A 256 0.92 -11.68 -3.97
CA MET A 256 0.74 -10.33 -3.43
C MET A 256 -0.28 -10.34 -2.28
N GLU A 257 -1.43 -10.99 -2.48
CA GLU A 257 -2.48 -11.14 -1.47
C GLU A 257 -1.92 -11.79 -0.19
N GLN A 258 -1.17 -12.88 -0.33
CA GLN A 258 -0.54 -13.59 0.79
C GLN A 258 0.49 -12.72 1.54
N ILE A 259 1.31 -11.94 0.83
CA ILE A 259 2.28 -11.03 1.44
C ILE A 259 1.58 -9.88 2.18
N LEU A 260 0.48 -9.34 1.66
CA LEU A 260 -0.29 -8.29 2.35
C LEU A 260 -0.96 -8.81 3.62
N ILE A 261 -1.45 -10.05 3.60
CA ILE A 261 -1.99 -10.74 4.78
C ILE A 261 -0.89 -10.97 5.83
N GLU A 262 0.29 -11.45 5.39
CA GLU A 262 1.43 -11.65 6.30
C GLU A 262 1.92 -10.32 6.90
N TRP A 263 1.94 -9.25 6.10
CA TRP A 263 2.34 -7.92 6.52
C TRP A 263 1.47 -7.39 7.67
N ALA A 264 0.16 -7.62 7.58
CA ALA A 264 -0.78 -7.19 8.61
C ALA A 264 -0.48 -7.79 10.00
N GLN A 265 0.17 -8.95 10.04
CA GLN A 265 0.56 -9.63 11.28
C GLN A 265 1.88 -9.12 11.87
N GLN A 266 2.59 -8.20 11.23
CA GLN A 266 3.93 -7.77 11.68
C GLN A 266 3.92 -6.49 12.53
N LEU A 267 2.75 -5.86 12.74
CA LEU A 267 2.67 -4.55 13.40
C LEU A 267 1.72 -4.56 14.59
N PRO A 268 2.21 -4.40 15.83
CA PRO A 268 1.35 -4.42 17.02
C PRO A 268 0.46 -3.18 17.15
N GLU A 269 0.83 -2.05 16.54
CA GLU A 269 0.04 -0.83 16.49
C GLU A 269 -1.17 -0.95 15.56
N MET A 270 -1.19 -1.94 14.67
CA MET A 270 -2.35 -2.29 13.85
C MET A 270 -3.38 -2.96 14.74
N VAL A 271 -4.56 -2.33 14.88
CA VAL A 271 -5.65 -2.78 15.75
C VAL A 271 -6.62 -3.66 14.98
N SER A 272 -6.92 -3.27 13.74
CA SER A 272 -7.76 -4.05 12.85
C SER A 272 -7.32 -3.87 11.41
N TRP A 273 -7.59 -4.88 10.59
CA TRP A 273 -7.34 -4.81 9.16
C TRP A 273 -8.24 -5.78 8.39
N SER A 274 -8.43 -5.51 7.10
CA SER A 274 -9.04 -6.45 6.16
C SER A 274 -8.47 -6.25 4.76
N LEU A 275 -8.12 -7.35 4.10
CA LEU A 275 -7.81 -7.39 2.68
C LEU A 275 -8.99 -8.01 1.93
N SER A 276 -9.53 -7.29 0.95
CA SER A 276 -10.66 -7.76 0.15
C SER A 276 -10.45 -7.47 -1.34
N ARG A 277 -11.02 -8.31 -2.19
CA ARG A 277 -11.21 -7.97 -3.61
C ARG A 277 -12.35 -6.98 -3.75
N VAL A 278 -12.22 -6.04 -4.68
CA VAL A 278 -13.29 -5.09 -5.01
C VAL A 278 -14.29 -5.76 -5.95
N ALA A 279 -15.58 -5.65 -5.63
CA ALA A 279 -16.65 -6.19 -6.46
C ALA A 279 -17.03 -5.23 -7.60
N SER A 280 -17.04 -3.93 -7.30
CA SER A 280 -17.27 -2.87 -8.28
C SER A 280 -16.81 -1.51 -7.75
N SER A 281 -16.54 -0.58 -8.65
CA SER A 281 -16.28 0.82 -8.32
C SER A 281 -16.94 1.74 -9.36
N THR A 282 -17.33 2.95 -8.96
CA THR A 282 -17.91 3.96 -9.88
C THR A 282 -16.90 4.98 -10.40
N GLY A 283 -15.67 4.95 -9.89
CA GLY A 283 -14.61 5.88 -10.26
C GLY A 283 -13.95 5.57 -11.59
N ALA A 284 -12.91 6.33 -11.93
CA ALA A 284 -12.17 6.17 -13.18
C ALA A 284 -11.22 4.96 -13.18
N VAL A 285 -10.86 4.44 -12.00
CA VAL A 285 -9.95 3.32 -11.84
C VAL A 285 -10.75 2.08 -11.48
N ASP A 286 -10.58 1.02 -12.27
CA ASP A 286 -11.11 -0.29 -11.92
C ASP A 286 -10.24 -0.93 -10.84
N TRP A 287 -10.53 -0.59 -9.59
CA TRP A 287 -9.82 -1.11 -8.43
C TRP A 287 -10.03 -2.62 -8.32
N SER A 288 -8.96 -3.37 -8.05
CA SER A 288 -9.01 -4.81 -7.86
C SER A 288 -9.05 -5.21 -6.39
N HIS A 289 -8.43 -4.43 -5.51
CA HIS A 289 -8.37 -4.73 -4.07
C HIS A 289 -8.61 -3.48 -3.22
N CYS A 290 -9.15 -3.72 -2.02
CA CYS A 290 -9.25 -2.77 -0.95
C CYS A 290 -8.53 -3.37 0.27
N TYR A 291 -7.49 -2.68 0.74
CA TYR A 291 -6.78 -3.03 1.97
C TYR A 291 -7.03 -1.95 3.02
N GLU A 292 -7.77 -2.31 4.05
CA GLU A 292 -8.19 -1.41 5.11
C GLU A 292 -7.46 -1.73 6.40
N GLN A 293 -7.06 -0.70 7.12
CA GLN A 293 -6.21 -0.79 8.29
C GLN A 293 -6.61 0.27 9.32
N GLU A 294 -6.52 -0.09 10.59
CA GLU A 294 -6.80 0.78 11.73
C GLU A 294 -5.60 0.74 12.67
N PHE A 295 -5.07 1.91 13.02
CA PHE A 295 -3.88 2.05 13.87
C PHE A 295 -4.21 2.82 15.14
N THR A 296 -3.51 2.49 16.24
CA THR A 296 -3.70 3.16 17.54
C THR A 296 -3.42 4.67 17.50
N HIS A 297 -2.56 5.13 16.59
CA HIS A 297 -2.19 6.53 16.41
C HIS A 297 -1.55 6.77 15.02
N ALA A 298 -1.47 8.02 14.59
CA ALA A 298 -1.00 8.37 13.25
C ALA A 298 0.49 8.06 13.00
N SER A 299 1.37 8.28 13.99
CA SER A 299 2.81 8.03 13.78
C SER A 299 3.16 6.55 13.64
N ALA A 300 2.28 5.63 14.05
CA ALA A 300 2.41 4.20 13.75
C ALA A 300 2.58 3.94 12.24
N VAL A 301 1.96 4.76 11.38
CA VAL A 301 2.13 4.65 9.92
C VAL A 301 3.47 5.22 9.47
N THR A 302 3.85 6.41 9.95
CA THR A 302 5.06 7.09 9.48
C THR A 302 6.35 6.53 10.06
N GLU A 303 6.25 5.82 11.18
CA GLU A 303 7.36 5.21 11.90
C GLU A 303 7.28 3.69 11.77
N GLY A 304 6.57 3.01 12.69
CA GLY A 304 6.53 1.55 12.77
C GLY A 304 6.27 0.86 11.44
N TYR A 305 5.22 1.28 10.74
CA TYR A 305 4.82 0.71 9.45
C TYR A 305 5.85 0.93 8.35
N LEU A 306 6.25 2.18 8.08
CA LEU A 306 7.20 2.48 7.00
C LEU A 306 8.60 1.93 7.30
N ASN A 307 9.00 1.89 8.57
CA ASN A 307 10.36 1.51 8.96
C ASN A 307 10.55 0.00 9.11
N HIS A 308 9.47 -0.77 9.24
CA HIS A 308 9.57 -2.20 9.41
C HIS A 308 10.24 -2.89 8.20
N PRO A 309 11.24 -3.79 8.40
CA PRO A 309 11.90 -4.53 7.33
C PRO A 309 10.95 -5.26 6.38
N PHE A 310 9.88 -5.84 6.93
CA PHE A 310 8.85 -6.46 6.09
C PHE A 310 8.22 -5.47 5.11
N HIS A 311 8.03 -4.20 5.48
CA HIS A 311 7.46 -3.21 4.58
C HIS A 311 8.41 -2.90 3.41
N TRP A 312 9.61 -2.38 3.69
CA TRP A 312 10.52 -1.93 2.63
C TRP A 312 11.23 -3.07 1.89
N ALA A 313 11.47 -4.23 2.52
CA ALA A 313 12.20 -5.34 1.90
C ALA A 313 11.31 -6.41 1.26
N VAL A 314 10.04 -6.50 1.66
CA VAL A 314 9.12 -7.57 1.24
C VAL A 314 7.87 -6.99 0.57
N ALA A 315 7.08 -6.19 1.29
CA ALA A 315 5.78 -5.73 0.79
C ALA A 315 5.90 -4.71 -0.34
N ASP A 316 6.81 -3.73 -0.25
CA ASP A 316 6.94 -2.65 -1.24
C ASP A 316 7.28 -3.16 -2.66
N ARG A 317 7.90 -4.34 -2.77
CA ARG A 317 8.25 -4.98 -4.05
C ARG A 317 7.05 -5.26 -4.95
N TYR A 318 5.86 -5.39 -4.37
CA TYR A 318 4.64 -5.62 -5.14
C TYR A 318 4.03 -4.33 -5.70
N PHE A 319 4.55 -3.17 -5.31
CA PHE A 319 4.09 -1.83 -5.74
C PHE A 319 5.16 -1.06 -6.52
N HIS A 320 6.43 -1.34 -6.22
CA HIS A 320 7.57 -0.56 -6.70
C HIS A 320 7.83 -0.77 -8.21
N PRO A 321 7.95 0.30 -9.02
CA PRO A 321 8.08 0.19 -10.48
C PRO A 321 9.35 -0.51 -10.97
N GLU A 322 10.43 -0.48 -10.18
CA GLU A 322 11.68 -1.18 -10.49
C GLU A 322 11.75 -2.58 -9.89
N ALA A 323 10.73 -3.06 -9.16
CA ALA A 323 10.72 -4.40 -8.61
C ALA A 323 10.19 -5.42 -9.62
N HIS A 324 10.82 -6.59 -9.64
CA HIS A 324 10.44 -7.68 -10.55
C HIS A 324 9.09 -8.32 -10.20
N GLU A 325 8.64 -8.22 -8.95
CA GLU A 325 7.33 -8.72 -8.50
C GLU A 325 6.23 -7.66 -8.52
N GLN A 326 6.48 -6.47 -9.08
CA GLN A 326 5.45 -5.42 -9.12
C GLN A 326 4.15 -6.00 -9.68
N THR A 327 3.11 -6.05 -8.87
CA THR A 327 1.83 -6.67 -9.21
C THR A 327 0.72 -5.63 -9.23
N ALA A 328 0.79 -4.63 -8.34
CA ALA A 328 -0.06 -3.45 -8.35
C ALA A 328 0.73 -2.23 -8.84
N ASP A 329 0.14 -1.46 -9.77
CA ASP A 329 0.77 -0.31 -10.43
C ASP A 329 -0.02 0.99 -10.28
N VAL A 330 -1.24 0.93 -9.76
CA VAL A 330 -2.00 2.09 -9.30
C VAL A 330 -2.49 1.84 -7.89
N PHE A 331 -2.34 2.83 -7.04
CA PHE A 331 -2.84 2.77 -5.67
C PHE A 331 -3.30 4.14 -5.21
N PHE A 332 -4.25 4.13 -4.28
CA PHE A 332 -4.83 5.31 -3.67
C PHE A 332 -4.93 5.12 -2.17
N HIS A 333 -4.60 6.17 -1.41
CA HIS A 333 -4.66 6.18 0.04
C HIS A 333 -5.68 7.20 0.53
N SER A 334 -6.58 6.79 1.41
CA SER A 334 -7.32 7.71 2.27
C SER A 334 -7.00 7.44 3.72
N ILE A 335 -6.67 8.48 4.46
CA ILE A 335 -6.39 8.41 5.90
C ILE A 335 -7.31 9.39 6.61
N ARG A 336 -7.96 8.95 7.69
CA ARG A 336 -8.83 9.78 8.53
C ARG A 336 -8.71 9.38 10.01
N PRO A 337 -9.07 10.26 10.95
CA PRO A 337 -9.23 9.87 12.36
C PRO A 337 -10.25 8.75 12.54
N ALA A 338 -9.96 7.87 13.49
CA ALA A 338 -10.84 6.80 13.96
C ALA A 338 -10.56 6.53 15.44
N PHE A 339 -11.50 6.90 16.31
CA PHE A 339 -11.32 6.85 17.76
C PHE A 339 -11.68 5.49 18.39
N ARG A 340 -12.14 4.56 17.56
CA ARG A 340 -12.47 3.17 17.88
C ARG A 340 -12.30 2.31 16.64
N ALA A 341 -12.00 1.04 16.85
CA ALA A 341 -11.97 0.07 15.77
C ALA A 341 -13.39 -0.18 15.23
N MET A 342 -13.55 -0.15 13.91
CA MET A 342 -14.83 -0.37 13.22
C MET A 342 -14.74 -1.53 12.23
N LEU A 343 -13.56 -1.79 11.66
CA LEU A 343 -13.34 -2.92 10.74
C LEU A 343 -13.60 -4.28 11.38
N GLY A 344 -13.10 -4.52 12.60
CA GLY A 344 -13.33 -5.76 13.34
C GLY A 344 -14.82 -6.04 13.54
N PRO A 345 -15.59 -5.13 14.15
CA PRO A 345 -17.05 -5.23 14.26
C PRO A 345 -17.75 -5.46 12.91
N PHE A 346 -17.35 -4.73 11.86
CA PHE A 346 -17.92 -4.89 10.51
C PHE A 346 -17.64 -6.28 9.93
N CYS A 347 -16.46 -6.84 10.15
CA CYS A 347 -16.11 -8.18 9.70
C CYS A 347 -16.82 -9.27 10.52
N ARG A 348 -17.09 -9.02 11.80
CA ARG A 348 -17.82 -9.96 12.69
C ARG A 348 -19.34 -9.89 12.57
N GLY A 349 -19.88 -8.82 11.97
CA GLY A 349 -21.32 -8.55 11.98
C GLY A 349 -21.85 -8.18 13.35
N GLU A 350 -20.97 -7.66 14.20
CA GLU A 350 -21.31 -7.07 15.49
C GLU A 350 -21.52 -5.58 15.26
N PHE A 351 -22.78 -5.15 15.25
CA PHE A 351 -23.12 -3.74 15.09
C PHE A 351 -23.64 -3.22 16.42
N ASP A 352 -23.06 -2.13 16.92
CA ASP A 352 -23.61 -1.40 18.06
C ASP A 352 -25.03 -0.94 17.67
N GLN A 353 -26.04 -1.32 18.49
CA GLN A 353 -27.44 -0.91 18.28
C GLN A 353 -27.70 0.51 18.73
#